data_AF-A0A535SEZ6-F1
#
_entry.id   AF-A0A535SEZ6-F1
#
_cell.length_a   1.000
_cell.length_b   1.000
_cell.length_c   1.000
_cell.angle_alpha   90.00
_cell.angle_beta   90.00
_cell.angle_gamma   90.00
#
_symmetry.space_group_name_H-M   'P 1'
#
loop_
_entity.id
_entity.type
_entity.pdbx_description
1 polymer ?
#
loop_
_entity_poly.entity_id
_entity_poly.type
_entity_poly.pdbx_seq_one_letter_code
_entity_poly.pdbx_strand_id
1 'polypeptide(L)'
;MQALGQQDAQWTVRSHQCSSSNAASLVILDFGEPHTSNGIYGTYTVKTNLFWSDANIADAAKQYMIAWHALHSACRLKLAIGLSNHHECAFDGASCSIKEAGFLWASTVNGLNTWAQNQGYGKQFKVWGAYDAETTWDGADKTRQFVDGFNGNDTFKLPLVDFGDMRQGAPLIDPDTGQAEQTWTDEDRYYVAWKAPYDIALPEIYDTPDLQDWVRLQRQESYQDLSFFGIMTEACSPGGILPITDPRVDCGTIFNGYGFTPSTALSQLKQNMLQHDRLYYVTSMPVPY
;
A
#
# COMPACT_ATOMS: atom_id res chain seq x y z
N MET A 1 0.92 -5.32 -16.96
CA MET A 1 0.66 -3.90 -16.60
C MET A 1 -0.19 -3.10 -17.57
N GLN A 2 0.08 -3.08 -18.88
CA GLN A 2 -0.76 -2.30 -19.81
C GLN A 2 -2.25 -2.70 -19.76
N ALA A 3 -2.53 -4.00 -19.82
CA ALA A 3 -3.90 -4.52 -19.71
C ALA A 3 -4.58 -4.10 -18.39
N LEU A 4 -3.83 -4.11 -17.28
CA LEU A 4 -4.32 -3.68 -15.97
C LEU A 4 -4.69 -2.19 -15.98
N GLY A 5 -3.78 -1.33 -16.45
CA GLY A 5 -4.05 0.11 -16.57
C GLY A 5 -5.23 0.42 -17.50
N GLN A 6 -5.44 -0.39 -18.55
CA GLN A 6 -6.62 -0.27 -19.40
C GLN A 6 -7.91 -0.64 -18.66
N GLN A 7 -7.89 -1.78 -17.97
CA GLN A 7 -9.04 -2.28 -17.21
C GLN A 7 -9.47 -1.30 -16.13
N ASP A 8 -8.52 -0.74 -15.39
CA ASP A 8 -8.79 0.20 -14.31
C ASP A 8 -9.28 1.55 -14.79
N ALA A 9 -8.69 2.09 -15.85
CA ALA A 9 -9.16 3.32 -16.45
C ALA A 9 -10.62 3.17 -16.93
N GLN A 10 -10.97 2.03 -17.56
CA GLN A 10 -12.34 1.72 -17.96
C GLN A 10 -13.28 1.54 -16.77
N TRP A 11 -12.82 0.90 -15.70
CA TRP A 11 -13.61 0.74 -14.49
C TRP A 11 -13.90 2.10 -13.86
N THR A 12 -12.88 2.94 -13.65
CA THR A 12 -12.99 4.29 -13.06
C THR A 12 -14.02 5.17 -13.76
N VAL A 13 -14.10 5.08 -15.09
CA VAL A 13 -15.10 5.84 -15.86
C VAL A 13 -16.49 5.24 -15.73
N ARG A 14 -16.62 3.91 -15.82
CA ARG A 14 -17.92 3.22 -15.70
C ARG A 14 -18.52 3.34 -14.29
N SER A 15 -17.67 3.44 -13.26
CA SER A 15 -18.08 3.61 -11.86
C SER A 15 -18.28 5.09 -11.47
N HIS A 16 -18.18 6.03 -12.43
CA HIS A 16 -18.31 7.47 -12.22
C HIS A 16 -17.32 8.05 -11.19
N GLN A 17 -16.19 7.38 -10.95
CA GLN A 17 -15.09 7.87 -10.11
C GLN A 17 -14.24 8.92 -10.83
N CYS A 18 -14.42 9.03 -12.15
CA CYS A 18 -13.97 10.16 -12.96
C CYS A 18 -15.14 10.78 -13.74
N SER A 19 -15.43 12.05 -13.50
CA SER A 19 -16.50 12.85 -14.11
C SER A 19 -16.09 14.33 -14.22
N SER A 20 -16.97 15.19 -14.72
CA SER A 20 -16.75 16.65 -14.75
C SER A 20 -16.65 17.28 -13.35
N SER A 21 -17.13 16.59 -12.30
CA SER A 21 -17.10 17.06 -10.91
C SER A 21 -16.13 16.27 -10.01
N ASN A 22 -15.69 15.09 -10.43
CA ASN A 22 -14.75 14.25 -9.67
C ASN A 22 -13.60 13.82 -10.58
N ALA A 23 -12.37 14.18 -10.27
CA ALA A 23 -11.26 14.05 -11.24
C ALA A 23 -10.13 13.14 -10.77
N ALA A 24 -10.22 12.46 -9.62
CA ALA A 24 -9.09 11.77 -9.02
C ALA A 24 -9.44 10.36 -8.54
N SER A 25 -8.69 9.37 -9.03
CA SER A 25 -8.66 8.00 -8.51
C SER A 25 -7.34 7.73 -7.78
N LEU A 26 -7.35 6.84 -6.79
CA LEU A 26 -6.15 6.24 -6.21
C LEU A 26 -6.12 4.75 -6.60
N VAL A 27 -4.96 4.29 -7.04
CA VAL A 27 -4.66 2.87 -7.28
C VAL A 27 -3.42 2.53 -6.49
N ILE A 28 -3.44 1.39 -5.80
CA ILE A 28 -2.25 0.80 -5.17
C ILE A 28 -1.88 -0.45 -5.97
N LEU A 29 -0.63 -0.50 -6.42
CA LEU A 29 -0.04 -1.69 -7.01
C LEU A 29 0.88 -2.30 -5.98
N ASP A 30 0.53 -3.47 -5.46
CA ASP A 30 1.36 -4.19 -4.49
C ASP A 30 2.26 -5.19 -5.21
N PHE A 31 3.57 -5.04 -5.01
CA PHE A 31 4.60 -5.88 -5.65
C PHE A 31 5.20 -6.93 -4.72
N GLY A 32 4.97 -6.86 -3.40
CA GLY A 32 5.47 -7.83 -2.42
C GLY A 32 6.68 -7.38 -1.60
N GLU A 33 7.44 -8.35 -1.08
CA GLU A 33 8.45 -8.14 -0.04
C GLU A 33 9.77 -7.57 -0.56
N PRO A 34 10.40 -6.60 0.13
CA PRO A 34 11.69 -6.05 -0.29
C PRO A 34 12.79 -7.11 -0.19
N HIS A 35 13.61 -7.19 -1.23
CA HIS A 35 14.73 -8.10 -1.31
C HIS A 35 15.88 -7.55 -2.17
N THR A 36 17.02 -8.21 -2.13
CA THR A 36 18.06 -8.10 -3.16
C THR A 36 18.28 -9.39 -3.93
N SER A 37 18.57 -9.28 -5.21
CA SER A 37 19.08 -10.39 -6.02
C SER A 37 20.35 -9.95 -6.72
N ASN A 38 21.47 -10.63 -6.45
CA ASN A 38 22.79 -10.27 -6.97
C ASN A 38 23.18 -8.79 -6.70
N GLY A 39 22.83 -8.28 -5.52
CA GLY A 39 23.10 -6.90 -5.11
C GLY A 39 22.19 -5.83 -5.74
N ILE A 40 21.16 -6.24 -6.49
CA ILE A 40 20.15 -5.34 -7.05
C ILE A 40 18.93 -5.36 -6.13
N TYR A 41 18.47 -4.19 -5.71
CA TYR A 41 17.25 -4.03 -4.91
C TYR A 41 15.98 -4.21 -5.74
N GLY A 42 14.97 -4.77 -5.09
CA GLY A 42 13.70 -5.09 -5.69
C GLY A 42 12.80 -5.83 -4.71
N THR A 43 11.99 -6.72 -5.24
CA THR A 43 11.02 -7.49 -4.46
C THR A 43 10.86 -8.92 -4.96
N TYR A 44 10.51 -9.83 -4.05
CA TYR A 44 9.89 -11.09 -4.41
C TYR A 44 8.37 -10.96 -4.33
N THR A 45 7.71 -11.31 -5.42
CA THR A 45 6.24 -11.32 -5.44
C THR A 45 5.70 -12.47 -4.59
N VAL A 46 4.81 -12.16 -3.63
CA VAL A 46 4.29 -13.10 -2.61
C VAL A 46 3.75 -14.41 -3.18
N LYS A 47 3.15 -14.38 -4.38
CA LYS A 47 2.53 -15.57 -5.00
C LYS A 47 3.44 -16.38 -5.91
N THR A 48 4.37 -15.72 -6.61
CA THR A 48 5.14 -16.39 -7.67
C THR A 48 6.60 -16.59 -7.31
N ASN A 49 7.06 -15.97 -6.21
CA ASN A 49 8.47 -15.92 -5.81
C ASN A 49 9.39 -15.48 -6.96
N LEU A 50 8.86 -14.65 -7.87
CA LEU A 50 9.62 -14.04 -8.94
C LEU A 50 10.23 -12.75 -8.45
N PHE A 51 11.55 -12.60 -8.63
CA PHE A 51 12.26 -11.37 -8.33
C PHE A 51 11.96 -10.28 -9.38
N TRP A 52 11.60 -9.10 -8.89
CA TRP A 52 11.39 -7.88 -9.66
C TRP A 52 12.30 -6.80 -9.13
N SER A 53 13.26 -6.34 -9.94
CA SER A 53 14.06 -5.17 -9.55
C SER A 53 13.20 -3.91 -9.48
N ASP A 54 13.64 -2.93 -8.69
CA ASP A 54 13.02 -1.59 -8.65
C ASP A 54 12.85 -0.97 -10.05
N ALA A 55 13.82 -1.21 -10.94
CA ALA A 55 13.76 -0.77 -12.32
C ALA A 55 12.64 -1.46 -13.12
N ASN A 56 12.45 -2.78 -12.92
CA ASN A 56 11.34 -3.50 -13.55
C ASN A 56 9.99 -3.00 -13.07
N ILE A 57 9.86 -2.71 -11.77
CA ILE A 57 8.65 -2.14 -11.18
C ILE A 57 8.38 -0.75 -11.74
N ALA A 58 9.41 0.11 -11.85
CA ALA A 58 9.28 1.41 -12.47
C ALA A 58 8.78 1.33 -13.92
N ASP A 59 9.32 0.42 -14.72
CA ASP A 59 8.87 0.22 -16.10
C ASP A 59 7.44 -0.33 -16.19
N ALA A 60 7.07 -1.23 -15.27
CA ALA A 60 5.71 -1.70 -15.09
C ALA A 60 4.73 -0.56 -14.78
N ALA A 61 5.08 0.33 -13.85
CA ALA A 61 4.27 1.49 -13.48
C ALA A 61 4.12 2.49 -14.66
N LYS A 62 5.19 2.73 -15.44
CA LYS A 62 5.12 3.54 -16.68
C LYS A 62 4.13 2.95 -17.68
N GLN A 63 4.20 1.63 -17.90
CA GLN A 63 3.27 0.95 -18.80
C GLN A 63 1.81 1.07 -18.35
N TYR A 64 1.56 0.98 -17.04
CA TYR A 64 0.24 1.21 -16.45
C TYR A 64 -0.25 2.64 -16.73
N MET A 65 0.57 3.65 -16.43
CA MET A 65 0.22 5.06 -16.64
C MET A 65 -0.01 5.40 -18.13
N ILE A 66 0.81 4.87 -19.04
CA ILE A 66 0.64 5.05 -20.49
C ILE A 66 -0.72 4.50 -20.95
N ALA A 67 -1.06 3.29 -20.49
CA ALA A 67 -2.34 2.65 -20.79
C ALA A 67 -3.53 3.47 -20.26
N TRP A 68 -3.44 3.95 -19.02
CA TRP A 68 -4.46 4.82 -18.42
C TRP A 68 -4.64 6.11 -19.22
N HIS A 69 -3.54 6.79 -19.56
CA HIS A 69 -3.56 8.03 -20.32
C HIS A 69 -4.23 7.87 -21.68
N ALA A 70 -3.90 6.80 -22.40
CA ALA A 70 -4.43 6.52 -23.73
C ALA A 70 -5.96 6.38 -23.76
N LEU A 71 -6.56 5.87 -22.68
CA LEU A 71 -8.01 5.74 -22.57
C LEU A 71 -8.67 7.00 -22.03
N HIS A 72 -8.12 7.60 -20.97
CA HIS A 72 -8.79 8.67 -20.21
C HIS A 72 -7.82 9.74 -19.70
N SER A 73 -7.23 10.51 -20.61
CA SER A 73 -6.27 11.60 -20.32
C SER A 73 -6.79 12.71 -19.39
N ALA A 74 -8.11 12.87 -19.27
CA ALA A 74 -8.73 13.84 -18.35
C ALA A 74 -8.85 13.32 -16.90
N CYS A 75 -8.78 12.00 -16.69
CA CYS A 75 -8.92 11.37 -15.37
C CYS A 75 -7.58 11.36 -14.66
N ARG A 76 -7.47 12.10 -13.55
CA ARG A 76 -6.25 12.12 -12.74
C ARG A 76 -6.16 10.84 -11.93
N LEU A 77 -4.93 10.39 -11.74
CA LEU A 77 -4.60 9.19 -11.01
C LEU A 77 -3.48 9.50 -10.02
N LYS A 78 -3.73 9.17 -8.76
CA LYS A 78 -2.69 8.91 -7.77
C LYS A 78 -2.34 7.44 -7.89
N LEU A 79 -1.13 7.13 -8.31
CA LEU A 79 -0.65 5.75 -8.40
C LEU A 79 0.31 5.53 -7.26
N ALA A 80 -0.07 4.76 -6.25
CA ALA A 80 0.88 4.34 -5.24
C ALA A 80 1.49 2.99 -5.66
N ILE A 81 2.81 2.89 -5.61
CA ILE A 81 3.52 1.62 -5.82
C ILE A 81 3.99 1.11 -4.46
N GLY A 82 3.53 -0.08 -4.13
CA GLY A 82 3.64 -0.71 -2.83
C GLY A 82 4.63 -1.85 -2.79
N LEU A 83 5.31 -1.96 -1.65
CA LEU A 83 5.95 -3.18 -1.19
C LEU A 83 5.24 -3.64 0.09
N SER A 84 5.62 -4.79 0.64
CA SER A 84 5.11 -5.30 1.91
C SER A 84 6.21 -5.50 2.94
N ASN A 85 5.84 -5.57 4.23
CA ASN A 85 6.77 -6.00 5.28
C ASN A 85 6.78 -7.52 5.50
N HIS A 86 6.22 -8.32 4.61
CA HIS A 86 6.38 -9.78 4.65
C HIS A 86 7.86 -10.15 4.54
N HIS A 87 8.43 -10.86 5.52
CA HIS A 87 9.79 -11.44 5.47
C HIS A 87 10.85 -10.48 4.89
N GLU A 88 10.93 -9.27 5.45
CA GLU A 88 11.76 -8.20 4.93
C GLU A 88 13.24 -8.63 4.85
N CYS A 89 13.79 -8.72 3.63
CA CYS A 89 15.17 -9.17 3.38
C CYS A 89 15.53 -10.56 3.95
N ALA A 90 14.53 -11.43 4.13
CA ALA A 90 14.72 -12.78 4.69
C ALA A 90 14.65 -13.92 3.63
N PHE A 91 14.03 -13.71 2.47
CA PHE A 91 13.89 -14.78 1.47
C PHE A 91 15.23 -15.16 0.79
N ASP A 92 15.88 -16.24 1.23
CA ASP A 92 17.22 -16.70 0.78
C ASP A 92 18.39 -15.92 1.44
N GLY A 93 18.16 -15.43 2.68
CA GLY A 93 19.18 -14.96 3.62
C GLY A 93 19.43 -13.45 3.66
N ALA A 94 19.96 -12.99 4.81
CA ALA A 94 20.16 -11.58 5.21
C ALA A 94 21.10 -10.75 4.31
N SER A 95 20.69 -10.48 3.08
CA SER A 95 21.55 -9.85 2.04
C SER A 95 21.16 -8.41 1.69
N CYS A 96 20.17 -7.82 2.37
CA CYS A 96 19.85 -6.41 2.17
C CYS A 96 19.64 -5.60 3.45
N SER A 97 20.07 -4.34 3.37
CA SER A 97 19.72 -3.31 4.35
C SER A 97 18.33 -2.81 4.05
N ILE A 98 17.40 -3.00 4.98
CA ILE A 98 16.01 -2.54 4.85
C ILE A 98 15.90 -1.02 4.77
N LYS A 99 16.74 -0.31 5.52
CA LYS A 99 16.84 1.15 5.39
C LYS A 99 17.29 1.59 4.00
N GLU A 100 18.21 0.85 3.38
CA GLU A 100 18.64 1.13 2.01
C GLU A 100 17.54 0.75 1.00
N ALA A 101 16.77 -0.32 1.25
CA ALA A 101 15.62 -0.67 0.42
C ALA A 101 14.60 0.48 0.37
N GLY A 102 14.25 1.04 1.54
CA GLY A 102 13.39 2.22 1.61
C GLY A 102 13.98 3.42 0.88
N PHE A 103 15.28 3.70 1.06
CA PHE A 103 15.99 4.80 0.40
C PHE A 103 15.92 4.69 -1.13
N LEU A 104 16.18 3.51 -1.68
CA LEU A 104 16.15 3.25 -3.12
C LEU A 104 14.71 3.25 -3.66
N TRP A 105 13.75 2.77 -2.88
CA TRP A 105 12.33 2.82 -3.23
C TRP A 105 11.83 4.27 -3.42
N ALA A 106 12.21 5.18 -2.52
CA ALA A 106 11.93 6.61 -2.70
C ALA A 106 12.57 7.18 -3.98
N SER A 107 13.77 6.72 -4.36
CA SER A 107 14.38 7.09 -5.64
C SER A 107 13.52 6.65 -6.84
N THR A 108 12.97 5.44 -6.78
CA THR A 108 12.06 4.89 -7.79
C THR A 108 10.78 5.72 -7.92
N VAL A 109 10.13 6.03 -6.79
CA VAL A 109 8.92 6.87 -6.76
C VAL A 109 9.20 8.29 -7.29
N ASN A 110 10.32 8.90 -6.89
CA ASN A 110 10.74 10.21 -7.39
C ASN A 110 10.99 10.18 -8.90
N GLY A 111 11.71 9.16 -9.38
CA GLY A 111 12.00 8.97 -10.80
C GLY A 111 10.74 8.83 -11.66
N LEU A 112 9.71 8.17 -11.15
CA LEU A 112 8.42 8.05 -11.82
C LEU A 112 7.67 9.39 -11.92
N ASN A 113 7.71 10.21 -10.86
CA ASN A 113 7.14 11.56 -10.92
C ASN A 113 7.89 12.46 -11.92
N THR A 114 9.23 12.44 -11.91
CA THR A 114 10.04 13.15 -12.90
C THR A 114 9.73 12.68 -14.32
N TRP A 115 9.60 11.37 -14.53
CA TRP A 115 9.22 10.82 -15.83
C TRP A 115 7.84 11.31 -16.26
N ALA A 116 6.83 11.26 -15.38
CA ALA A 116 5.47 11.72 -15.69
C ALA A 116 5.44 13.21 -16.05
N GLN A 117 6.25 14.04 -15.38
CA GLN A 117 6.40 15.46 -15.74
C GLN A 117 7.02 15.63 -17.13
N ASN A 118 8.09 14.89 -17.43
CA ASN A 118 8.78 14.94 -18.72
C ASN A 118 7.89 14.47 -19.89
N GLN A 119 6.96 13.55 -19.65
CA GLN A 119 5.97 13.12 -20.65
C GLN A 119 4.79 14.10 -20.81
N GLY A 120 4.74 15.17 -20.02
CA GLY A 120 3.59 16.09 -19.99
C GLY A 120 2.39 15.55 -19.21
N TYR A 121 2.54 14.45 -18.48
CA TYR A 121 1.48 13.82 -17.69
C TYR A 121 1.41 14.33 -16.25
N GLY A 122 2.29 15.24 -15.82
CA GLY A 122 2.36 15.69 -14.42
C GLY A 122 1.08 16.35 -13.86
N LYS A 123 0.14 16.77 -14.71
CA LYS A 123 -1.20 17.24 -14.27
C LYS A 123 -2.20 16.10 -14.07
N GLN A 124 -1.94 14.96 -14.69
CA GLN A 124 -2.77 13.77 -14.64
C GLN A 124 -2.28 12.80 -13.57
N PHE A 125 -0.98 12.55 -13.51
CA PHE A 125 -0.38 11.54 -12.63
C PHE A 125 0.39 12.16 -11.48
N LYS A 126 0.16 11.60 -10.29
CA LYS A 126 1.04 11.71 -9.13
C LYS A 126 1.39 10.31 -8.68
N VAL A 127 2.67 10.00 -8.55
CA VAL A 127 3.11 8.69 -8.07
C VAL A 127 3.48 8.79 -6.60
N TRP A 128 3.00 7.87 -5.78
CA TRP A 128 3.25 7.79 -4.34
C TRP A 128 3.98 6.48 -4.01
N GLY A 129 4.62 6.42 -2.85
CA GLY A 129 5.02 5.14 -2.27
C GLY A 129 3.82 4.52 -1.57
N ALA A 130 3.84 3.20 -1.41
CA ALA A 130 2.96 2.49 -0.50
C ALA A 130 3.74 1.39 0.22
N TYR A 131 3.24 0.95 1.37
CA TYR A 131 3.82 -0.12 2.14
C TYR A 131 2.73 -0.90 2.88
N ASP A 132 2.66 -2.21 2.62
CA ASP A 132 1.77 -3.13 3.31
C ASP A 132 2.39 -3.51 4.66
N ALA A 133 2.17 -2.67 5.67
CA ALA A 133 2.79 -2.82 6.97
C ALA A 133 1.92 -3.69 7.88
N GLU A 134 2.09 -5.00 7.76
CA GLU A 134 1.35 -5.99 8.53
C GLU A 134 2.07 -6.28 9.86
N THR A 135 1.39 -6.02 10.97
CA THR A 135 1.98 -6.16 12.31
C THR A 135 2.30 -7.62 12.69
N THR A 136 1.80 -8.55 11.88
CA THR A 136 1.98 -9.99 12.03
C THR A 136 2.88 -10.59 10.95
N TRP A 137 3.67 -9.79 10.23
CA TRP A 137 4.54 -10.26 9.14
C TRP A 137 6.04 -10.03 9.37
N ASP A 138 6.42 -8.91 9.99
CA ASP A 138 7.79 -8.67 10.47
C ASP A 138 7.80 -7.74 11.71
N GLY A 139 8.97 -7.58 12.31
CA GLY A 139 9.21 -6.72 13.47
C GLY A 139 9.13 -5.23 13.15
N ALA A 140 8.62 -4.47 14.12
CA ALA A 140 8.51 -3.02 14.00
C ALA A 140 9.84 -2.31 13.69
N ASP A 141 10.97 -2.87 14.13
CA ASP A 141 12.29 -2.30 13.89
C ASP A 141 12.71 -2.35 12.42
N LYS A 142 12.36 -3.41 11.69
CA LYS A 142 12.65 -3.50 10.25
C LYS A 142 11.73 -2.58 9.46
N THR A 143 10.43 -2.63 9.72
CA THR A 143 9.46 -1.78 9.03
C THR A 143 9.75 -0.28 9.25
N ARG A 144 10.14 0.13 10.46
CA ARG A 144 10.57 1.52 10.72
C ARG A 144 11.86 1.89 9.99
N GLN A 145 12.80 0.97 9.82
CA GLN A 145 13.98 1.22 8.99
C GLN A 145 13.61 1.48 7.53
N PHE A 146 12.64 0.74 6.97
CA PHE A 146 12.16 0.97 5.60
C PHE A 146 11.56 2.37 5.47
N VAL A 147 10.62 2.72 6.36
CA VAL A 147 9.99 4.05 6.44
C VAL A 147 11.03 5.16 6.56
N ASP A 148 12.01 5.02 7.46
CA ASP A 148 13.09 5.99 7.64
C ASP A 148 13.96 6.13 6.38
N GLY A 149 14.20 5.03 5.68
CA GLY A 149 14.90 4.99 4.41
C GLY A 149 14.15 5.79 3.35
N PHE A 150 12.87 5.49 3.16
CA PHE A 150 12.00 6.15 2.19
C PHE A 150 11.94 7.65 2.43
N ASN A 151 11.57 8.05 3.64
CA ASN A 151 11.46 9.46 4.02
C ASN A 151 12.80 10.20 4.03
N GLY A 152 13.91 9.48 4.21
CA GLY A 152 15.27 10.01 4.07
C GLY A 152 15.66 10.42 2.65
N ASN A 153 14.95 9.94 1.62
CA ASN A 153 15.27 10.20 0.21
C ASN A 153 14.08 10.73 -0.62
N ASP A 154 12.96 11.05 0.02
CA ASP A 154 11.79 11.60 -0.65
C ASP A 154 11.95 13.11 -0.93
N THR A 155 12.59 13.42 -2.06
CA THR A 155 12.78 14.79 -2.52
C THR A 155 11.48 15.51 -2.93
N PHE A 156 10.42 14.76 -3.25
CA PHE A 156 9.15 15.31 -3.70
C PHE A 156 8.13 15.48 -2.57
N LYS A 157 8.42 14.99 -1.36
CA LYS A 157 7.53 15.09 -0.19
C LYS A 157 6.19 14.40 -0.46
N LEU A 158 6.29 13.20 -1.02
CA LEU A 158 5.21 12.33 -1.44
C LEU A 158 4.83 11.42 -0.29
N PRO A 159 3.54 11.08 -0.17
CA PRO A 159 3.13 10.07 0.80
C PRO A 159 3.76 8.71 0.54
N LEU A 160 4.18 8.06 1.63
CA LEU A 160 4.22 6.62 1.76
C LEU A 160 2.87 6.18 2.36
N VAL A 161 2.06 5.50 1.55
CA VAL A 161 0.74 5.01 1.99
C VAL A 161 0.94 3.72 2.76
N ASP A 162 0.73 3.74 4.07
CA ASP A 162 0.58 2.51 4.85
C ASP A 162 -0.77 1.89 4.53
N PHE A 163 -0.77 0.72 3.88
CA PHE A 163 -1.98 0.02 3.50
C PHE A 163 -2.16 -1.35 4.16
N GLY A 164 -1.43 -1.64 5.24
CA GLY A 164 -1.56 -2.92 5.95
C GLY A 164 -2.51 -2.89 7.16
N ASP A 165 -2.44 -3.95 7.96
CA ASP A 165 -3.17 -4.12 9.21
C ASP A 165 -2.58 -3.39 10.43
N MET A 166 -3.34 -3.34 11.52
CA MET A 166 -2.84 -2.91 12.84
C MET A 166 -3.12 -3.91 13.94
N ARG A 167 -3.21 -5.20 13.58
CA ARG A 167 -3.64 -6.23 14.50
C ARG A 167 -2.76 -6.28 15.75
N GLN A 168 -3.40 -6.46 16.90
CA GLN A 168 -2.67 -6.90 18.08
C GLN A 168 -2.38 -8.39 18.01
N GLY A 169 -1.11 -8.73 17.75
CA GLY A 169 -0.64 -10.10 17.69
C GLY A 169 0.70 -10.30 18.39
N ALA A 170 1.02 -11.55 18.69
CA ALA A 170 2.40 -11.92 18.92
C ALA A 170 3.15 -11.86 17.57
N PRO A 171 4.39 -11.36 17.55
CA PRO A 171 5.20 -11.31 16.34
C PRO A 171 5.40 -12.72 15.76
N LEU A 172 5.65 -12.80 14.45
CA LEU A 172 6.06 -14.06 13.87
C LEU A 172 7.41 -14.48 14.43
N ILE A 173 7.69 -15.77 14.25
CA ILE A 173 9.05 -16.25 14.33
C ILE A 173 9.67 -15.94 12.96
N ASP A 174 10.67 -15.06 12.96
CA ASP A 174 11.50 -14.78 11.80
C ASP A 174 12.03 -16.13 11.28
N PRO A 175 11.71 -16.53 10.04
CA PRO A 175 12.04 -17.85 9.52
C PRO A 175 13.55 -18.07 9.34
N ASP A 176 14.34 -16.99 9.24
CA ASP A 176 15.79 -17.04 9.04
C ASP A 176 16.56 -17.14 10.35
N THR A 177 16.09 -16.43 11.38
CA THR A 177 16.78 -16.37 12.67
C THR A 177 16.18 -17.32 13.70
N GLY A 178 14.95 -17.79 13.48
CA GLY A 178 14.18 -18.57 14.44
C GLY A 178 13.84 -17.79 15.72
N GLN A 179 14.01 -16.46 15.72
CA GLN A 179 13.71 -15.59 16.84
C GLN A 179 12.32 -14.96 16.67
N ALA A 180 11.68 -14.65 17.79
CA ALA A 180 10.51 -13.78 17.76
C ALA A 180 10.95 -12.39 17.30
N GLU A 181 10.28 -11.85 16.30
CA GLU A 181 10.52 -10.48 15.84
C GLU A 181 10.09 -9.46 16.90
N GLN A 182 10.48 -8.19 16.74
CA GLN A 182 10.06 -7.17 17.69
C GLN A 182 8.54 -6.99 17.65
N THR A 183 7.88 -7.23 18.79
CA THR A 183 6.45 -6.89 18.95
C THR A 183 6.21 -5.41 18.69
N TRP A 184 5.22 -5.12 17.85
CA TRP A 184 4.78 -3.76 17.58
C TRP A 184 4.16 -3.11 18.82
N THR A 185 4.71 -1.96 19.21
CA THR A 185 4.05 -1.08 20.17
C THR A 185 3.07 -0.16 19.46
N ASP A 186 2.15 0.48 20.22
CA ASP A 186 1.26 1.48 19.63
C ASP A 186 2.03 2.70 19.08
N GLU A 187 3.22 3.01 19.62
CA GLU A 187 4.09 4.04 19.06
C GLU A 187 4.67 3.65 17.71
N ASP A 188 5.04 2.37 17.52
CA ASP A 188 5.57 1.89 16.24
C ASP A 188 4.47 1.92 15.16
N ARG A 189 3.27 1.47 15.52
CA ARG A 189 2.06 1.55 14.68
C ARG A 189 1.77 2.99 14.25
N TYR A 190 1.72 3.91 15.22
CA TYR A 190 1.50 5.33 14.93
C TYR A 190 2.65 5.95 14.13
N TYR A 191 3.89 5.49 14.34
CA TYR A 191 5.05 5.98 13.61
C TYR A 191 4.92 5.71 12.12
N VAL A 192 4.71 4.44 11.78
CA VAL A 192 4.63 3.94 10.40
C VAL A 192 3.40 4.50 9.69
N ALA A 193 2.24 4.55 10.38
CA ALA A 193 1.01 4.98 9.75
C ALA A 193 0.88 6.51 9.55
N TRP A 194 1.62 7.33 10.31
CA TRP A 194 1.36 8.78 10.35
C TRP A 194 2.48 9.70 10.85
N LYS A 195 3.21 9.34 11.91
CA LYS A 195 4.18 10.26 12.51
C LYS A 195 5.38 10.50 11.61
N ALA A 196 5.76 9.48 10.85
CA ALA A 196 6.82 9.60 9.87
C ALA A 196 6.45 10.64 8.79
N PRO A 197 7.41 11.44 8.29
CA PRO A 197 7.09 12.57 7.41
C PRO A 197 6.31 12.16 6.17
N TYR A 198 5.15 12.78 5.92
CA TYR A 198 4.30 12.58 4.73
C TYR A 198 3.57 11.23 4.65
N ASP A 199 3.85 10.29 5.54
CA ASP A 199 3.17 9.01 5.61
C ASP A 199 1.68 9.19 5.89
N ILE A 200 0.86 8.35 5.25
CA ILE A 200 -0.59 8.39 5.41
C ILE A 200 -1.14 6.99 5.57
N ALA A 201 -2.07 6.83 6.52
CA ALA A 201 -2.76 5.58 6.74
C ALA A 201 -3.88 5.38 5.71
N LEU A 202 -3.92 4.20 5.11
CA LEU A 202 -5.02 3.67 4.32
C LEU A 202 -5.29 2.23 4.76
N PRO A 203 -5.86 2.05 5.97
CA PRO A 203 -6.00 0.75 6.61
C PRO A 203 -6.58 -0.34 5.69
N GLU A 204 -5.91 -1.49 5.61
CA GLU A 204 -6.53 -2.72 5.14
C GLU A 204 -7.31 -3.35 6.27
N ILE A 205 -8.57 -3.67 6.00
CA ILE A 205 -9.51 -4.19 6.99
C ILE A 205 -9.93 -5.60 6.59
N TYR A 206 -9.40 -6.56 7.32
CA TYR A 206 -9.67 -7.99 7.12
C TYR A 206 -10.84 -8.53 7.95
N ASP A 207 -11.14 -7.91 9.10
CA ASP A 207 -12.29 -8.28 9.94
C ASP A 207 -12.64 -7.17 10.94
N THR A 208 -13.59 -7.46 11.84
CA THR A 208 -14.02 -6.49 12.86
C THR A 208 -12.97 -6.22 13.94
N PRO A 209 -12.26 -7.23 14.50
CA PRO A 209 -11.15 -6.99 15.43
C PRO A 209 -10.07 -6.06 14.87
N ASP A 210 -9.58 -6.31 13.66
CA ASP A 210 -8.56 -5.51 13.01
C ASP A 210 -8.98 -4.02 12.88
N LEU A 211 -10.22 -3.78 12.43
CA LEU A 211 -10.79 -2.44 12.43
C LEU A 211 -10.83 -1.79 13.82
N GLN A 212 -11.12 -2.56 14.87
CA GLN A 212 -11.17 -2.03 16.24
C GLN A 212 -9.79 -1.60 16.74
N ASP A 213 -8.72 -2.24 16.29
CA ASP A 213 -7.35 -1.88 16.65
C ASP A 213 -6.96 -0.51 16.08
N TRP A 214 -7.29 -0.24 14.81
CA TRP A 214 -7.13 1.08 14.20
C TRP A 214 -7.90 2.18 14.97
N VAL A 215 -9.17 1.93 15.30
CA VAL A 215 -10.00 2.89 16.06
C VAL A 215 -9.49 3.11 17.49
N ARG A 216 -8.96 2.06 18.12
CA ARG A 216 -8.39 2.13 19.46
C ARG A 216 -7.12 2.98 19.47
N LEU A 217 -6.23 2.79 18.49
CA LEU A 217 -4.98 3.54 18.37
C LEU A 217 -5.23 5.05 18.26
N GLN A 218 -6.05 5.48 17.31
CA GLN A 218 -6.31 6.90 17.06
C GLN A 218 -6.99 7.63 18.25
N ARG A 219 -7.72 6.89 19.10
CA ARG A 219 -8.39 7.46 20.28
C ARG A 219 -7.45 7.72 21.47
N GLN A 220 -6.22 7.23 21.44
CA GLN A 220 -5.27 7.50 22.51
C GLN A 220 -4.83 8.96 22.49
N GLU A 221 -4.67 9.57 23.66
CA GLU A 221 -4.33 11.00 23.81
C GLU A 221 -3.06 11.39 23.05
N SER A 222 -2.08 10.49 22.98
CA SER A 222 -0.82 10.72 22.27
C SER A 222 -0.92 10.68 20.75
N TYR A 223 -2.02 10.16 20.18
CA TYR A 223 -2.15 9.80 18.75
C TYR A 223 -3.41 10.38 18.08
N GLN A 224 -4.03 11.39 18.69
CA GLN A 224 -5.29 11.98 18.21
C GLN A 224 -5.18 12.71 16.87
N ASP A 225 -3.96 12.98 16.40
CA ASP A 225 -3.70 13.63 15.12
C ASP A 225 -3.57 12.64 13.95
N LEU A 226 -3.47 11.33 14.22
CA LEU A 226 -3.51 10.27 13.20
C LEU A 226 -4.75 10.45 12.32
N SER A 227 -4.57 10.65 11.02
CA SER A 227 -5.65 10.80 10.04
C SER A 227 -5.56 9.74 8.96
N PHE A 228 -6.72 9.40 8.41
CA PHE A 228 -6.87 8.34 7.44
C PHE A 228 -7.18 8.91 6.05
N PHE A 229 -6.40 8.48 5.07
CA PHE A 229 -6.60 8.87 3.68
C PHE A 229 -7.81 8.17 3.06
N GLY A 230 -8.09 6.97 3.52
CA GLY A 230 -9.15 6.11 3.05
C GLY A 230 -9.19 4.84 3.88
N ILE A 231 -9.89 3.84 3.38
CA ILE A 231 -9.86 2.47 3.91
C ILE A 231 -9.96 1.50 2.76
N MET A 232 -9.28 0.38 2.92
CA MET A 232 -9.30 -0.76 2.03
C MET A 232 -9.93 -1.94 2.77
N THR A 233 -10.69 -2.76 2.05
CA THR A 233 -11.21 -4.02 2.60
C THR A 233 -10.97 -5.09 1.56
N GLU A 234 -10.36 -6.19 1.96
CA GLU A 234 -10.38 -7.39 1.17
C GLU A 234 -11.77 -8.02 1.20
N ALA A 235 -12.20 -8.61 0.09
CA ALA A 235 -13.41 -9.41 0.04
C ALA A 235 -13.31 -10.46 -1.06
N CYS A 236 -13.59 -11.73 -0.74
CA CYS A 236 -13.63 -12.80 -1.74
C CYS A 236 -14.85 -12.72 -2.69
N SER A 237 -15.77 -11.78 -2.46
CA SER A 237 -16.89 -11.50 -3.38
C SER A 237 -17.38 -10.06 -3.22
N PRO A 238 -17.86 -9.40 -4.30
CA PRO A 238 -18.44 -8.07 -4.22
C PRO A 238 -19.61 -8.00 -3.22
N GLY A 239 -19.51 -7.13 -2.21
CA GLY A 239 -20.57 -6.95 -1.20
C GLY A 239 -20.71 -8.10 -0.19
N GLY A 240 -19.78 -9.06 -0.19
CA GLY A 240 -19.81 -10.23 0.68
C GLY A 240 -19.48 -9.93 2.14
N ILE A 241 -19.86 -10.86 3.01
CA ILE A 241 -19.39 -10.93 4.41
C ILE A 241 -18.08 -11.71 4.39
N LEU A 242 -17.04 -11.18 5.04
CA LEU A 242 -15.77 -11.89 5.19
C LEU A 242 -15.97 -13.21 5.96
N PRO A 243 -15.34 -14.32 5.54
CA PRO A 243 -15.45 -15.58 6.25
C PRO A 243 -15.04 -15.42 7.72
N ILE A 244 -15.81 -16.00 8.64
CA ILE A 244 -15.56 -15.95 10.10
C ILE A 244 -14.32 -16.78 10.50
N THR A 245 -13.70 -17.45 9.53
CA THR A 245 -12.52 -18.29 9.69
C THR A 245 -11.40 -17.70 8.83
N ASP A 246 -10.39 -17.14 9.50
CA ASP A 246 -9.07 -16.70 9.00
C ASP A 246 -9.04 -16.17 7.54
N PRO A 247 -8.98 -14.84 7.33
CA PRO A 247 -9.09 -14.20 6.02
C PRO A 247 -7.85 -14.35 5.12
N ARG A 248 -6.79 -15.05 5.54
CA ARG A 248 -5.64 -15.39 4.67
C ARG A 248 -5.99 -16.36 3.52
N VAL A 249 -7.27 -16.64 3.32
CA VAL A 249 -7.74 -17.40 2.15
C VAL A 249 -7.56 -16.52 0.93
N ASP A 250 -6.49 -16.78 0.18
CA ASP A 250 -6.29 -16.27 -1.17
C ASP A 250 -7.59 -16.45 -1.97
N CYS A 251 -8.36 -15.38 -2.12
CA CYS A 251 -9.64 -15.40 -2.80
C CYS A 251 -9.50 -15.76 -4.30
N GLY A 252 -8.27 -15.89 -4.82
CA GLY A 252 -7.95 -16.26 -6.21
C GLY A 252 -8.45 -15.27 -7.25
N THR A 253 -9.18 -14.23 -6.83
CA THR A 253 -9.91 -13.28 -7.65
C THR A 253 -9.95 -11.96 -6.92
N ILE A 254 -9.34 -10.95 -7.52
CA ILE A 254 -9.27 -9.60 -6.99
C ILE A 254 -10.16 -8.74 -7.87
N PHE A 255 -11.16 -8.14 -7.24
CA PHE A 255 -12.21 -7.45 -7.96
C PHE A 255 -11.84 -5.98 -8.10
N ASN A 256 -11.54 -5.56 -9.33
CA ASN A 256 -11.40 -4.13 -9.63
C ASN A 256 -12.69 -3.43 -9.17
N GLY A 257 -12.57 -2.65 -8.11
CA GLY A 257 -13.63 -1.73 -7.77
C GLY A 257 -14.79 -2.21 -6.92
N TYR A 258 -14.69 -3.29 -6.15
CA TYR A 258 -15.68 -3.58 -5.10
C TYR A 258 -15.06 -4.25 -3.87
N GLY A 259 -15.14 -3.57 -2.73
CA GLY A 259 -14.86 -4.14 -1.40
C GLY A 259 -15.63 -3.38 -0.32
N PHE A 260 -16.58 -4.06 0.31
CA PHE A 260 -17.20 -3.87 1.64
C PHE A 260 -17.98 -5.18 1.88
N THR A 261 -17.96 -5.86 3.03
CA THR A 261 -18.23 -5.38 4.39
C THR A 261 -17.40 -6.18 5.42
N PRO A 262 -16.76 -5.52 6.40
CA PRO A 262 -17.19 -5.81 7.79
C PRO A 262 -18.09 -4.70 8.33
N SER A 263 -19.41 -4.94 8.22
CA SER A 263 -20.52 -3.97 8.09
C SER A 263 -20.13 -2.52 7.72
N THR A 264 -19.56 -2.49 6.50
CA THR A 264 -19.24 -1.37 5.59
C THR A 264 -18.04 -0.53 6.01
N ALA A 265 -16.93 -1.24 6.24
CA ALA A 265 -15.65 -0.73 6.73
C ALA A 265 -15.90 0.21 7.92
N LEU A 266 -16.49 -0.47 8.92
CA LEU A 266 -17.57 -0.07 9.82
C LEU A 266 -17.94 1.42 9.81
N SER A 267 -18.80 1.75 8.83
CA SER A 267 -19.44 3.04 8.51
C SER A 267 -18.46 4.16 8.10
N GLN A 268 -17.54 3.76 7.22
CA GLN A 268 -16.51 4.53 6.53
C GLN A 268 -15.44 5.16 7.43
N LEU A 269 -14.87 4.27 8.24
CA LEU A 269 -13.98 4.55 9.36
C LEU A 269 -14.63 5.53 10.36
N LYS A 270 -15.95 5.37 10.51
CA LYS A 270 -16.94 6.28 11.10
C LYS A 270 -16.72 7.73 10.71
N GLN A 271 -17.01 7.98 9.43
CA GLN A 271 -17.00 9.27 8.73
C GLN A 271 -15.67 10.00 8.88
N ASN A 272 -14.61 9.24 8.60
CA ASN A 272 -13.22 9.66 8.65
C ASN A 272 -12.84 10.28 10.01
N MET A 273 -13.47 9.70 11.03
CA MET A 273 -13.48 10.15 12.43
C MET A 273 -13.97 11.60 12.62
N LEU A 274 -14.98 11.92 11.81
CA LEU A 274 -15.86 13.10 11.79
C LEU A 274 -15.26 14.36 11.14
N GLN A 275 -14.68 14.16 9.94
CA GLN A 275 -14.70 15.06 8.77
C GLN A 275 -13.57 16.08 8.53
N HIS A 276 -12.30 15.70 8.54
CA HIS A 276 -11.35 16.43 7.68
C HIS A 276 -11.05 15.66 6.39
N ASP A 277 -12.13 15.37 5.66
CA ASP A 277 -12.27 14.46 4.52
C ASP A 277 -11.43 14.76 3.27
N ARG A 278 -10.91 13.71 2.63
CA ARG A 278 -11.47 13.20 1.35
C ARG A 278 -11.24 11.70 1.31
N LEU A 279 -12.34 10.93 1.24
CA LEU A 279 -12.31 9.49 1.05
C LEU A 279 -11.99 9.16 -0.41
N TYR A 280 -10.90 8.43 -0.61
CA TYR A 280 -10.54 7.85 -1.90
C TYR A 280 -10.78 6.35 -1.83
N TYR A 281 -11.58 5.84 -2.76
CA TYR A 281 -11.73 4.41 -2.95
C TYR A 281 -10.49 3.88 -3.68
N VAL A 282 -9.93 2.80 -3.16
CA VAL A 282 -8.72 2.18 -3.69
C VAL A 282 -9.01 0.73 -4.03
N THR A 283 -8.52 0.33 -5.18
CA THR A 283 -8.34 -1.08 -5.52
C THR A 283 -6.87 -1.39 -5.25
N SER A 284 -6.58 -2.29 -4.31
CA SER A 284 -5.31 -3.02 -4.33
C SER A 284 -5.40 -4.05 -5.45
N MET A 285 -4.29 -4.21 -6.15
CA MET A 285 -4.07 -5.39 -6.98
C MET A 285 -2.66 -5.88 -6.69
N PRO A 286 -2.48 -7.11 -6.19
CA PRO A 286 -1.20 -7.79 -6.32
C PRO A 286 -0.96 -7.86 -7.81
N VAL A 287 0.25 -7.49 -8.22
CA VAL A 287 0.58 -7.54 -9.63
C VAL A 287 0.56 -9.00 -10.08
N PRO A 288 -0.41 -9.40 -10.93
CA PRO A 288 -0.50 -10.79 -11.34
C PRO A 288 0.66 -11.10 -12.27
N TYR A 289 1.36 -12.19 -11.96
CA TYR A 289 2.21 -12.92 -12.91
C TYR A 289 1.78 -14.38 -12.94
#